data_AF-A0A4Y1ZHQ6-F1
#
_entry.id   AF-A0A4Y1ZHQ6-F1
#
_cell.length_a   1.000
_cell.length_b   1.000
_cell.length_c   1.000
_cell.angle_alpha   90.00
_cell.angle_beta   90.00
_cell.angle_gamma   90.00
#
_symmetry.space_group_name_H-M   'P 1'
#
loop_
_entity.id
_entity.type
_entity.pdbx_description
1 polymer ?
#
loop_
_entity_poly.entity_id
_entity_poly.type
_entity_poly.pdbx_seq_one_letter_code
_entity_poly.pdbx_strand_id
1 'polypeptide(L)'
;MFKGIAEGMIQANGKRWIHWGFLLVVVGYSLTLTIHFMLVILNQPYVGVYTLKDGNKVTVSQVAPYSWGESARIQPGDTMLSIDGQPAFENRNVRIFNMVGLAHKLTLDRDGTVRSLVVDNNSSQWALLFYLVLPLGFFVYLFC
;
A
#
# COMPACT_ATOMS: atom_id res chain seq x y z
N MET A 1 7.90 -40.57 47.32
CA MET A 1 6.73 -40.18 46.49
C MET A 1 6.67 -38.67 46.23
N PHE A 2 6.82 -37.79 47.23
CA PHE A 2 6.73 -36.32 47.06
C PHE A 2 7.80 -35.66 46.19
N LYS A 3 9.05 -36.18 46.17
CA LYS A 3 10.16 -35.57 45.42
C LYS A 3 9.96 -35.60 43.89
N GLY A 4 9.42 -36.70 43.37
CA GLY A 4 9.11 -36.83 41.94
C GLY A 4 7.94 -35.95 41.46
N ILE A 5 7.02 -35.61 42.36
CA ILE A 5 5.90 -34.68 42.04
C ILE A 5 6.43 -33.25 41.94
N ALA A 6 7.33 -32.83 42.84
CA ALA A 6 7.94 -31.51 42.81
C ALA A 6 8.84 -31.31 41.58
N GLU A 7 9.65 -32.31 41.22
CA GLU A 7 10.51 -32.28 40.02
C GLU A 7 9.67 -32.22 38.74
N GLY A 8 8.57 -32.97 38.67
CA GLY A 8 7.62 -32.91 37.55
C GLY A 8 6.91 -31.56 37.41
N MET A 9 6.54 -30.91 38.52
CA MET A 9 5.91 -29.58 38.51
C MET A 9 6.88 -28.46 38.08
N ILE A 10 8.16 -28.53 38.48
CA ILE A 10 9.19 -27.56 38.08
C ILE A 10 9.49 -27.70 36.58
N GLN A 11 9.60 -28.93 36.07
CA GLN A 11 9.85 -29.19 34.65
C GLN A 11 8.65 -28.74 33.77
N ALA A 12 7.42 -28.96 34.23
CA ALA A 12 6.21 -28.50 33.54
C ALA A 12 6.12 -26.97 33.49
N ASN A 13 6.44 -26.27 34.58
CA ASN A 13 6.45 -24.80 34.61
C ASN A 13 7.56 -24.21 33.74
N GLY A 14 8.75 -24.80 33.71
CA GLY A 14 9.85 -24.36 32.84
C GLY A 14 9.51 -24.49 31.35
N LYS A 15 8.93 -25.63 30.94
CA LYS A 15 8.47 -25.85 29.55
C LYS A 15 7.36 -24.88 29.15
N ARG A 16 6.49 -24.52 30.11
CA ARG A 16 5.41 -23.52 29.92
C ARG A 16 6.02 -22.13 29.69
N TRP A 17 6.95 -21.69 30.52
CA TRP A 17 7.63 -20.39 30.36
C TRP A 17 8.40 -20.26 29.04
N ILE A 18 9.08 -21.32 28.60
CA ILE A 18 9.74 -21.35 27.29
C ILE A 18 8.72 -21.21 26.15
N HIS A 19 7.59 -21.91 26.23
CA HIS A 19 6.50 -21.75 25.26
C HIS A 19 5.92 -20.33 25.24
N TRP A 20 5.62 -19.75 26.41
CA TRP A 20 5.09 -18.38 26.50
C TRP A 20 6.11 -17.35 25.99
N GLY A 21 7.40 -17.52 26.30
CA GLY A 21 8.47 -16.70 25.76
C GLY A 21 8.56 -16.78 24.24
N PHE A 22 8.51 -17.98 23.68
CA PHE A 22 8.48 -18.18 22.23
C PHE A 22 7.25 -17.53 21.57
N LEU A 23 6.07 -17.72 22.16
CA LEU A 23 4.82 -17.10 21.68
C LEU A 23 4.92 -15.56 21.69
N LEU A 24 5.48 -14.96 22.74
CA LEU A 24 5.66 -13.51 22.82
C LEU A 24 6.62 -12.98 21.75
N VAL A 25 7.69 -13.71 21.44
CA VAL A 25 8.61 -13.35 20.35
C VAL A 25 7.92 -13.42 18.99
N VAL A 26 7.14 -14.47 18.74
CA VAL A 26 6.38 -14.63 17.49
C VAL A 26 5.35 -13.51 17.33
N VAL A 27 4.60 -13.19 18.39
CA VAL A 27 3.62 -12.09 18.38
C VAL A 27 4.30 -10.74 18.15
N GLY A 28 5.40 -10.46 18.86
CA GLY A 28 6.16 -9.21 18.69
C GLY A 28 6.74 -9.05 17.27
N TYR A 29 7.25 -10.14 16.69
CA TYR A 29 7.74 -10.14 15.32
C TYR A 29 6.61 -9.92 14.31
N SER A 30 5.47 -10.61 14.49
CA SER A 30 4.28 -10.42 13.65
C SER A 30 3.78 -8.98 13.70
N LEU A 31 3.69 -8.36 14.89
CA LEU A 31 3.27 -6.97 15.04
C LEU A 31 4.21 -6.01 14.32
N THR A 32 5.53 -6.23 14.43
CA THR A 32 6.54 -5.40 13.77
C THR A 32 6.39 -5.46 12.24
N LEU A 33 6.21 -6.66 11.69
CA LEU A 33 5.94 -6.86 10.25
C LEU A 33 4.64 -6.18 9.81
N THR A 34 3.56 -6.34 10.59
CA THR A 34 2.28 -5.69 10.30
C THR A 34 2.41 -4.18 10.26
N ILE A 35 3.08 -3.57 11.26
CA ILE A 35 3.32 -2.12 11.29
C ILE A 35 4.17 -1.69 10.09
N HIS A 36 5.21 -2.46 9.76
CA HIS A 36 6.06 -2.16 8.60
C HIS A 36 5.27 -2.15 7.29
N PHE A 37 4.49 -3.21 7.01
CA PHE A 37 3.68 -3.27 5.79
C PHE A 37 2.59 -2.20 5.77
N MET A 38 1.96 -1.91 6.92
CA MET A 38 1.00 -0.82 7.03
C MET A 38 1.64 0.51 6.66
N LEU A 39 2.81 0.84 7.20
CA LEU A 39 3.54 2.08 6.86
C LEU A 39 3.92 2.13 5.37
N VAL A 40 4.33 1.01 4.78
CA VAL A 40 4.63 0.94 3.34
C VAL A 40 3.37 1.23 2.52
N ILE A 41 2.26 0.57 2.82
CA ILE A 41 0.98 0.76 2.11
C ILE A 41 0.48 2.21 2.27
N LEU A 42 0.57 2.76 3.50
CA LEU A 42 0.13 4.12 3.83
C LEU A 42 1.05 5.22 3.27
N ASN A 43 2.22 4.89 2.74
CA ASN A 43 3.11 5.88 2.12
C ASN A 43 3.15 5.78 0.59
N GLN A 44 2.47 4.79 -0.01
CA GLN A 44 2.40 4.62 -1.45
C GLN A 44 1.06 5.17 -1.98
N PRO A 45 1.04 6.35 -2.63
CA PRO A 45 -0.20 6.95 -3.09
C PRO A 45 -0.83 6.13 -4.21
N TYR A 46 -2.12 5.84 -4.06
CA TYR A 46 -2.91 5.25 -5.14
C TYR A 46 -3.31 6.33 -6.16
N VAL A 47 -2.50 6.47 -7.21
CA VAL A 47 -2.69 7.47 -8.27
C VAL A 47 -3.95 7.18 -9.10
N GLY A 48 -4.17 5.91 -9.48
CA GLY A 48 -5.36 5.45 -10.21
C GLY A 48 -5.54 6.04 -11.60
N VAL A 49 -4.46 6.34 -12.31
CA VAL A 49 -4.51 6.87 -13.69
C VAL A 49 -3.98 5.80 -14.66
N TYR A 50 -4.83 5.40 -15.59
CA TYR A 50 -4.49 4.46 -16.68
C TYR A 50 -4.18 5.22 -17.95
N THR A 51 -3.25 4.70 -18.74
CA THR A 51 -2.73 5.37 -19.91
C THR A 51 -2.74 4.48 -21.14
N LEU A 52 -2.79 5.11 -22.31
CA LEU A 52 -2.52 4.50 -23.60
C LEU A 52 -1.26 5.15 -24.17
N LYS A 53 -0.37 4.31 -24.68
CA LYS A 53 0.88 4.73 -25.30
C LYS A 53 0.78 4.60 -26.82
N ASP A 54 1.09 5.69 -27.51
CA ASP A 54 1.26 5.72 -28.96
C ASP A 54 2.60 6.40 -29.28
N GLY A 55 3.61 5.61 -29.64
CA GLY A 55 4.99 6.07 -29.79
C GLY A 55 5.54 6.71 -28.50
N ASN A 56 5.86 8.00 -28.55
CA ASN A 56 6.32 8.78 -27.39
C ASN A 56 5.19 9.55 -26.69
N LYS A 57 3.95 9.43 -27.18
CA LYS A 57 2.80 10.09 -26.58
C LYS A 57 2.12 9.15 -25.58
N VAL A 58 1.87 9.67 -24.38
CA VAL A 58 1.14 8.98 -23.32
C VAL A 58 -0.15 9.74 -23.06
N THR A 59 -1.29 9.11 -23.30
CA THR A 59 -2.61 9.74 -23.13
C THR A 59 -3.35 9.02 -22.01
N VAL A 60 -4.07 9.74 -21.16
CA VAL A 60 -4.91 9.15 -20.12
C VAL A 60 -6.09 8.45 -20.80
N SER A 61 -6.27 7.18 -20.49
CA SER A 61 -7.36 6.36 -21.03
C SER A 61 -8.52 6.26 -20.04
N GLN A 62 -8.20 6.13 -18.75
CA GLN A 62 -9.18 5.97 -17.69
C GLN A 62 -8.61 6.51 -16.37
N VAL A 63 -9.50 6.99 -15.52
CA VAL A 63 -9.20 7.35 -14.13
C VAL A 63 -10.07 6.51 -13.20
N ALA A 64 -9.47 5.86 -12.21
CA ALA A 64 -10.18 5.04 -11.25
C ALA A 64 -11.01 5.90 -10.30
N PRO A 65 -12.22 5.47 -9.93
CA PRO A 65 -13.00 6.13 -8.89
C PRO A 65 -12.29 6.05 -7.54
N TYR A 66 -12.48 7.07 -6.71
CA TYR A 66 -11.85 7.25 -5.40
C TYR A 66 -10.32 7.27 -5.42
N SER A 67 -9.72 7.51 -6.60
CA SER A 67 -8.28 7.64 -6.74
C SER A 67 -7.82 9.07 -6.52
N TRP A 68 -6.52 9.24 -6.30
CA TRP A 68 -5.93 10.57 -6.29
C TRP A 68 -6.14 11.28 -7.64
N GLY A 69 -6.05 10.56 -8.77
CA GLY A 69 -6.25 11.13 -10.11
C GLY A 69 -7.65 11.72 -10.32
N GLU A 70 -8.69 11.07 -9.77
CA GLU A 70 -10.06 11.60 -9.80
C GLU A 70 -10.16 12.89 -8.97
N SER A 71 -9.61 12.87 -7.75
CA SER A 71 -9.60 14.03 -6.84
C SER A 71 -8.84 15.21 -7.46
N ALA A 72 -7.76 14.92 -8.20
CA ALA A 72 -6.96 15.88 -8.96
C ALA A 72 -7.61 16.33 -10.29
N ARG A 73 -8.81 15.83 -10.61
CA ARG A 73 -9.59 16.13 -11.81
C ARG A 73 -8.88 15.79 -13.12
N ILE A 74 -8.04 14.77 -13.11
CA ILE A 74 -7.48 14.16 -14.32
C ILE A 74 -8.63 13.51 -15.08
N GLN A 75 -8.59 13.59 -16.41
CA GLN A 75 -9.65 13.09 -17.28
C GLN A 75 -9.08 12.24 -18.41
N PRO A 76 -9.84 11.24 -18.91
CA PRO A 76 -9.53 10.61 -20.18
C PRO A 76 -9.31 11.65 -21.28
N GLY A 77 -8.26 11.48 -22.07
CA GLY A 77 -7.85 12.41 -23.12
C GLY A 77 -6.69 13.35 -22.73
N ASP A 78 -6.40 13.53 -21.43
CA ASP A 78 -5.23 14.30 -20.99
C ASP A 78 -3.94 13.69 -21.54
N THR A 79 -3.00 14.53 -21.99
CA THR A 79 -1.68 14.06 -22.41
C THR A 79 -0.70 14.14 -21.24
N MET A 80 -0.13 13.01 -20.84
CA MET A 80 0.87 12.95 -19.79
C MET A 80 2.24 13.31 -20.36
N LEU A 81 2.84 14.39 -19.89
CA LEU A 81 4.14 14.87 -20.35
C LEU A 81 5.28 14.26 -19.53
N SER A 82 5.19 14.34 -18.19
CA SER A 82 6.22 13.84 -17.30
C SER A 82 5.68 13.26 -16.00
N ILE A 83 6.44 12.30 -15.46
CA ILE A 83 6.22 11.63 -14.18
C ILE A 83 7.52 11.74 -13.41
N ASP A 84 7.50 12.39 -12.25
CA ASP A 84 8.67 12.63 -11.38
C ASP A 84 9.86 13.27 -12.12
N GLY A 85 9.55 14.17 -13.05
CA GLY A 85 10.54 14.88 -13.86
C GLY A 85 11.10 14.10 -15.05
N GLN A 86 10.76 12.82 -15.21
CA GLN A 86 11.12 12.02 -16.38
C GLN A 86 9.99 12.00 -17.41
N PRO A 87 10.28 11.89 -18.72
CA PRO A 87 9.26 11.77 -19.74
C PRO A 87 8.30 10.61 -19.46
N ALA A 88 6.99 10.84 -19.59
CA ALA A 88 5.99 9.85 -19.22
C ALA A 88 6.14 8.51 -19.97
N PHE A 89 6.63 8.54 -21.22
CA PHE A 89 6.83 7.34 -22.04
C PHE A 89 8.03 6.48 -21.61
N GLU A 90 8.95 7.04 -20.81
CA GLU A 90 10.11 6.33 -20.26
C GLU A 90 9.77 5.65 -18.93
N ASN A 91 8.73 6.12 -18.24
CA ASN A 91 8.31 5.58 -16.96
C ASN A 91 7.99 4.08 -17.08
N ARG A 92 8.59 3.28 -16.19
CA ARG A 92 8.47 1.82 -16.20
C ARG A 92 7.01 1.37 -16.06
N ASN A 93 6.22 2.01 -15.19
CA ASN A 93 4.84 1.59 -14.94
C ASN A 93 3.95 1.88 -16.15
N VAL A 94 4.17 3.02 -16.80
CA VAL A 94 3.48 3.34 -18.06
C VAL A 94 3.85 2.32 -19.15
N ARG A 95 5.13 1.96 -19.28
CA ARG A 95 5.61 1.04 -20.32
C ARG A 95 5.13 -0.41 -20.15
N ILE A 96 5.08 -0.89 -18.91
CA ILE A 96 4.81 -2.31 -18.62
C ILE A 96 3.33 -2.53 -18.30
N PHE A 97 2.71 -1.59 -17.59
CA PHE A 97 1.39 -1.76 -17.00
C PHE A 97 0.34 -0.78 -17.54
N ASN A 98 0.70 0.11 -18.47
CA ASN A 98 -0.21 1.11 -19.03
C ASN A 98 -0.92 1.93 -17.94
N MET A 99 -0.19 2.27 -16.87
CA MET A 99 -0.71 3.05 -15.76
C MET A 99 0.38 3.90 -15.12
N VAL A 100 -0.03 4.96 -14.45
CA VAL A 100 0.82 5.75 -13.57
C VAL A 100 0.77 5.13 -12.18
N GLY A 101 1.90 4.59 -11.74
CA GLY A 101 2.06 4.07 -10.38
C GLY A 101 3.24 4.72 -9.69
N LEU A 102 3.13 4.92 -8.37
CA LEU A 102 4.19 5.44 -7.49
C LEU A 102 4.80 6.77 -7.97
N ALA A 103 3.94 7.72 -8.35
CA ALA A 103 4.37 9.05 -8.76
C ALA A 103 4.22 10.03 -7.60
N HIS A 104 5.14 11.00 -7.51
CA HIS A 104 5.10 12.14 -6.57
C HIS A 104 4.69 13.43 -7.28
N LYS A 105 4.98 13.55 -8.56
CA LYS A 105 4.68 14.72 -9.36
C LYS A 105 4.32 14.31 -10.79
N LEU A 106 3.21 14.84 -11.27
CA LEU A 106 2.73 14.64 -12.63
C LEU A 106 2.70 15.97 -13.36
N THR A 107 3.05 15.95 -14.64
CA THR A 107 2.83 17.09 -15.53
C THR A 107 2.00 16.60 -16.71
N LEU A 108 0.86 17.23 -16.91
CA LEU A 108 -0.09 16.89 -17.95
C LEU A 108 -0.47 18.12 -18.75
N ASP A 109 -0.86 17.89 -19.99
CA ASP A 109 -1.40 18.87 -20.91
C ASP A 109 -2.87 18.54 -21.22
N ARG A 110 -3.72 19.56 -21.08
CA ARG A 110 -5.12 19.53 -21.49
C ARG A 110 -5.38 20.75 -22.36
N ASP A 111 -5.64 20.52 -23.65
CA ASP A 111 -5.95 21.56 -24.63
C ASP A 111 -4.90 22.69 -24.69
N GLY A 112 -3.62 22.33 -24.55
CA GLY A 112 -2.49 23.28 -24.54
C GLY A 112 -2.22 23.93 -23.18
N THR A 113 -3.03 23.64 -22.16
CA THR A 113 -2.81 24.10 -20.78
C THR A 113 -2.03 23.06 -19.99
N VAL A 114 -0.75 23.35 -19.75
CA VAL A 114 0.12 22.50 -18.93
C VAL A 114 -0.17 22.70 -17.45
N ARG A 115 -0.44 21.61 -16.73
CA ARG A 115 -0.65 21.57 -15.28
C ARG A 115 0.37 20.65 -14.64
N SER A 116 0.98 21.13 -13.57
CA SER A 116 1.86 20.32 -12.72
C SER A 116 1.18 20.05 -11.40
N LEU A 117 0.99 18.78 -11.08
CA LEU A 117 0.24 18.31 -9.93
C LEU A 117 1.17 17.51 -9.02
N VAL A 118 1.15 17.81 -7.73
CA VAL A 118 1.89 17.04 -6.73
C VAL A 118 0.95 15.96 -6.20
N VAL A 119 1.39 14.71 -6.30
CA VAL A 119 0.66 13.56 -5.77
C VAL A 119 0.87 13.53 -4.27
N ASP A 120 -0.25 13.62 -3.54
CA ASP A 120 -0.29 13.42 -2.10
C ASP A 120 -1.08 12.16 -1.77
N ASN A 121 -0.89 11.63 -0.56
CA ASN A 121 -1.68 10.50 -0.10
C ASN A 121 -2.93 10.90 0.68
N ASN A 122 -3.32 12.18 0.63
CA ASN A 122 -4.39 12.69 1.49
C ASN A 122 -5.79 12.36 0.93
N SER A 123 -5.89 12.08 -0.37
CA SER A 123 -7.15 11.70 -1.03
C SER A 123 -7.66 10.31 -0.62
N SER A 124 -6.85 9.51 0.07
CA SER A 124 -7.09 8.08 0.35
C SER A 124 -7.79 7.78 1.70
N GLN A 125 -8.43 8.77 2.33
CA GLN A 125 -9.05 8.57 3.66
C GLN A 125 -10.12 7.46 3.68
N TRP A 126 -10.81 7.23 2.55
CA TRP A 126 -11.74 6.10 2.39
C TRP A 126 -11.03 4.76 2.25
N ALA A 127 -9.85 4.72 1.65
CA ALA A 127 -9.05 3.50 1.57
C ALA A 127 -8.55 3.08 2.96
N LEU A 128 -8.28 4.03 3.86
CA LEU A 128 -7.92 3.73 5.26
C LEU A 128 -8.96 2.84 5.95
N LEU A 129 -10.25 3.06 5.66
CA LEU A 129 -11.31 2.22 6.19
C LEU A 129 -11.16 0.78 5.68
N PHE A 130 -10.92 0.57 4.39
CA PHE A 130 -10.69 -0.79 3.86
C PHE A 130 -9.41 -1.43 4.42
N TYR A 131 -8.32 -0.66 4.55
CA TYR A 131 -7.07 -1.14 5.12
C TYR A 131 -7.13 -1.46 6.61
N LEU A 132 -8.04 -0.83 7.37
CA LEU A 132 -8.20 -1.09 8.80
C LEU A 132 -9.26 -2.15 9.07
N VAL A 133 -10.40 -2.09 8.38
CA VAL A 133 -11.56 -2.96 8.62
C VAL A 133 -11.30 -4.38 8.12
N LEU A 134 -10.67 -4.58 6.95
CA LEU A 134 -10.42 -5.92 6.42
C LEU A 134 -9.48 -6.74 7.31
N PRO A 135 -8.32 -6.23 7.77
CA PRO A 135 -7.45 -6.97 8.68
C PRO A 135 -8.08 -7.20 10.05
N LEU A 136 -8.82 -6.22 10.60
CA LEU A 136 -9.54 -6.40 11.87
C LEU A 136 -10.60 -7.49 11.76
N GLY A 137 -11.40 -7.48 10.68
CA GLY A 137 -12.39 -8.53 10.42
C GLY A 137 -11.76 -9.91 10.27
N PHE A 138 -10.64 -10.00 9.53
CA PHE A 138 -9.89 -11.25 9.39
C PHE A 138 -9.31 -11.75 10.71
N PHE A 139 -8.79 -10.84 11.54
CA PHE A 139 -8.25 -11.18 12.85
C PHE A 139 -9.35 -11.69 13.79
N VAL A 140 -10.50 -11.01 13.84
CA VAL A 140 -11.67 -11.48 14.60
C VAL A 140 -12.11 -12.87 14.11
N TYR A 141 -12.16 -13.09 12.79
CA TYR A 141 -12.54 -14.39 12.24
C TYR A 141 -11.58 -15.55 12.58
N LEU A 142 -10.27 -15.28 12.66
CA LEU A 142 -9.28 -16.32 12.96
C LEU A 142 -9.16 -16.66 14.45
N PHE A 143 -9.47 -15.71 15.34
CA PHE A 143 -9.18 -15.81 16.77
C PHE A 143 -10.43 -15.80 17.68
N CYS A 144 -11.63 -15.70 17.11
CA CYS A 144 -12.92 -15.82 17.81
C CYS A 144 -13.65 -17.06 17.30
#